data_AF-A0A482RN41-F1
#
_entry.id   AF-A0A482RN41-F1
#
_cell.length_a   1.000
_cell.length_b   1.000
_cell.length_c   1.000
_cell.angle_alpha   90.00
_cell.angle_beta   90.00
_cell.angle_gamma   90.00
#
_symmetry.space_group_name_H-M   'P 1'
#
loop_
_entity.id
_entity.type
_entity.pdbx_description
1 polymer ?
#
loop_
_entity_poly.entity_id
_entity_poly.type
_entity_poly.pdbx_seq_one_letter_code
_entity_poly.pdbx_strand_id
1 'polypeptide(L)'
;MQAQAEVDASLVSCYCAQLAATNLFSDTLCQEWIKSRSVSLTLQNLSAVVVPTINMLLPMIMKKLTAFEAHHDLDTQNTALALRLFIAQFINTGLLTLLVNAYLPAIPGSTGQYADFSARWFFTVGSSLLVTMLLNMFSLHVAPLSRLALQWVCMRRSPRTAKSQTDLNQRFTGPDFHLSVRYAAMLNTLTGRLPLHWQSLPRNLNTTCVDAHTTAPTRVHLCFAVTLLYCAGLPLLLPIACVAMIIMYWVDKFLFLRHYRYVSLCFAHARAIRITHTAASLEAALRRRAPIDAL
;
A
#
# COMPACT_ATOMS: atom_id res chain seq x y z
N MET A 1 59.33 -13.89 21.59
CA MET A 1 58.95 -13.81 20.17
C MET A 1 57.68 -14.63 19.98
N GLN A 2 56.51 -14.02 20.16
CA GLN A 2 55.24 -14.65 19.83
C GLN A 2 55.05 -14.50 18.32
N ALA A 3 55.29 -15.59 17.58
CA ALA A 3 54.87 -15.69 16.19
C ALA A 3 53.34 -15.83 16.19
N GLN A 4 52.61 -14.72 16.22
CA GLN A 4 51.23 -14.72 15.76
C GLN A 4 51.30 -14.96 14.26
N ALA A 5 51.07 -16.21 13.86
CA ALA A 5 50.76 -16.53 12.48
C ALA A 5 49.61 -15.62 12.07
N GLU A 6 49.87 -14.75 11.11
CA GLU A 6 48.90 -13.88 10.49
C GLU A 6 47.89 -14.80 9.80
N VAL A 7 46.83 -15.17 10.51
CA VAL A 7 45.78 -15.99 9.93
C VAL A 7 45.07 -15.11 8.90
N ASP A 8 45.30 -15.41 7.62
CA ASP A 8 44.73 -14.68 6.50
C ASP A 8 43.21 -14.56 6.67
N ALA A 9 42.73 -13.32 6.85
CA ALA A 9 41.30 -13.04 7.05
C ALA A 9 40.43 -13.53 5.88
N SER A 10 41.02 -13.60 4.67
CA SER A 10 40.38 -14.15 3.47
C SER A 10 40.15 -15.66 3.58
N LEU A 11 41.09 -16.41 4.14
CA LEU A 11 41.00 -17.86 4.30
C LEU A 11 39.97 -18.24 5.37
N VAL A 12 39.95 -17.52 6.49
CA VAL A 12 38.92 -17.67 7.54
C VAL A 12 37.53 -17.38 6.97
N SER A 13 37.40 -16.31 6.18
CA SER A 13 36.10 -16.01 5.55
C SER A 13 35.67 -17.09 4.55
N CYS A 14 36.60 -17.76 3.87
CA CYS A 14 36.28 -18.84 2.94
C CYS A 14 35.83 -20.11 3.70
N TYR A 15 36.58 -20.48 4.74
CA TYR A 15 36.27 -21.62 5.61
C TYR A 15 34.90 -21.46 6.28
N CYS A 16 34.67 -20.34 6.96
CA CYS A 16 33.43 -20.09 7.68
C CYS A 16 32.21 -19.94 6.75
N ALA A 17 32.41 -19.47 5.50
CA ALA A 17 31.33 -19.36 4.53
C ALA A 17 30.85 -20.71 3.97
N GLN A 18 31.71 -21.74 3.97
CA GLN A 18 31.39 -23.08 3.45
C GLN A 18 30.90 -24.04 4.53
N LEU A 19 31.03 -23.68 5.80
CA LEU A 19 30.67 -24.54 6.93
C LEU A 19 29.15 -24.61 7.11
N ALA A 20 28.63 -25.81 7.41
CA ALA A 20 27.21 -26.00 7.70
C ALA A 20 26.80 -25.20 8.95
N ALA A 21 25.57 -24.66 8.97
CA ALA A 21 25.07 -23.81 10.05
C ALA A 21 25.22 -24.45 11.45
N THR A 22 25.07 -25.77 11.56
CA THR A 22 25.22 -26.50 12.82
C THR A 22 26.64 -26.41 13.39
N ASN A 23 27.65 -26.49 12.53
CA ASN A 23 29.06 -26.46 12.92
C ASN A 23 29.60 -25.02 12.98
N LEU A 24 28.97 -24.10 12.25
CA LEU A 24 29.31 -22.68 12.21
C LEU A 24 29.21 -22.01 13.58
N PHE A 25 28.15 -22.29 14.35
CA PHE A 25 27.98 -21.69 15.67
C PHE A 25 28.86 -22.31 16.76
N SER A 26 29.33 -23.55 16.57
CA SER A 26 30.21 -24.23 17.52
C SER A 26 31.69 -23.90 17.33
N ASP A 27 32.11 -23.50 16.12
CA ASP A 27 33.52 -23.24 15.82
C ASP A 27 33.97 -21.87 16.36
N THR A 28 34.97 -21.89 17.25
CA THR A 28 35.56 -20.70 17.85
C THR A 28 36.22 -19.77 16.83
N LEU A 29 36.76 -20.32 15.74
CA LEU A 29 37.43 -19.54 14.69
C LEU A 29 36.43 -18.66 13.93
N CYS A 30 35.18 -19.12 13.80
CA CYS A 30 34.15 -18.43 13.05
C CYS A 30 33.34 -17.43 13.85
N GLN A 31 33.48 -17.35 15.18
CA GLN A 31 32.65 -16.45 16.00
C GLN A 31 32.83 -14.97 15.65
N GLU A 32 34.07 -14.51 15.45
CA GLU A 32 34.33 -13.12 15.04
C GLU A 32 33.85 -12.85 13.61
N TRP A 33 33.98 -13.83 12.71
CA TRP A 33 33.44 -13.74 11.36
C TRP A 33 31.91 -13.64 11.38
N ILE A 34 31.23 -14.47 12.17
CA ILE A 34 29.78 -14.45 12.34
C ILE A 34 29.33 -13.11 12.88
N LYS A 35 29.99 -12.58 13.92
CA LYS A 35 29.66 -11.29 14.53
C LYS A 35 29.81 -10.13 13.55
N SER A 36 30.91 -10.07 12.80
CA SER A 36 31.15 -9.04 11.79
C SER A 36 30.16 -9.16 10.61
N ARG A 37 29.94 -10.39 10.15
CA ARG A 37 29.00 -10.70 9.07
C ARG A 37 27.55 -10.40 9.47
N SER A 38 27.16 -10.73 10.70
CA SER A 38 25.82 -10.48 11.23
C SER A 38 25.57 -8.99 11.36
N VAL A 39 26.53 -8.21 11.88
CA VAL A 39 26.41 -6.74 11.97
C VAL A 39 26.23 -6.14 10.57
N SER A 40 27.06 -6.53 9.60
CA SER A 40 26.96 -6.05 8.22
C SER A 40 25.61 -6.39 7.58
N LEU A 41 25.13 -7.62 7.78
CA LEU A 41 23.82 -8.07 7.29
C LEU A 41 22.66 -7.34 7.98
N THR A 42 22.73 -7.13 9.29
CA THR A 42 21.70 -6.38 10.03
C THR A 42 21.64 -4.94 9.57
N LEU A 43 22.78 -4.28 9.38
CA LEU A 43 22.84 -2.90 8.85
C LEU A 43 22.24 -2.82 7.44
N GLN A 44 22.56 -3.78 6.57
CA GLN A 44 21.96 -3.86 5.23
C GLN A 44 20.44 -4.08 5.30
N ASN A 45 19.97 -4.98 6.14
CA ASN A 45 18.53 -5.24 6.30
C ASN A 45 17.78 -4.12 7.03
N LEU A 46 18.45 -3.29 7.83
CA LEU A 46 17.82 -2.11 8.43
C LEU A 46 17.34 -1.12 7.36
N SER A 47 18.07 -1.02 6.25
CA SER A 47 17.65 -0.18 5.10
C SER A 47 16.32 -0.63 4.49
N ALA A 48 15.98 -1.92 4.58
CA ALA A 48 14.71 -2.49 4.11
C ALA A 48 13.49 -1.95 4.88
N VAL A 49 13.68 -1.31 6.04
CA VAL A 49 12.61 -0.67 6.83
C VAL A 49 12.22 0.71 6.27
N VAL A 50 13.14 1.37 5.56
CA VAL A 50 12.89 2.71 5.01
C VAL A 50 11.77 2.68 3.97
N VAL A 51 11.79 1.68 3.09
CA VAL A 51 10.81 1.52 2.02
C VAL A 51 9.35 1.41 2.54
N PRO A 52 9.00 0.48 3.45
CA PRO A 52 7.65 0.39 4.00
C PRO A 52 7.26 1.65 4.79
N THR A 53 8.22 2.33 5.41
CA THR A 53 7.99 3.61 6.10
C THR A 53 7.57 4.69 5.10
N ILE A 54 8.30 4.84 4.00
CA ILE A 54 7.93 5.75 2.91
C ILE A 54 6.58 5.36 2.32
N ASN A 55 6.35 4.07 2.06
CA ASN A 55 5.08 3.57 1.53
C ASN A 55 3.89 3.81 2.47
N MET A 56 4.12 3.95 3.79
CA MET A 56 3.11 4.36 4.78
C MET A 56 2.86 5.88 4.77
N LEU A 57 3.90 6.69 4.55
CA LEU A 57 3.81 8.16 4.52
C LEU A 57 3.23 8.70 3.21
N LEU A 58 3.56 8.10 2.06
CA LEU A 58 3.13 8.52 0.74
C LEU A 58 1.60 8.71 0.62
N PRO A 59 0.74 7.77 1.07
CA PRO A 59 -0.72 7.96 1.09
C PRO A 59 -1.19 9.15 1.91
N MET A 60 -0.50 9.49 2.99
CA MET A 60 -0.88 10.63 3.83
C MET A 60 -0.64 11.95 3.11
N ILE A 61 0.52 12.07 2.45
CA ILE A 61 0.92 13.27 1.71
C ILE A 61 0.07 13.41 0.44
N MET A 62 -0.06 12.34 -0.35
CA MET A 62 -0.78 12.37 -1.62
C MET A 62 -2.26 12.66 -1.46
N LYS A 63 -2.90 12.21 -0.36
CA LYS A 63 -4.29 12.60 -0.06
C LYS A 63 -4.45 14.11 0.14
N LYS A 64 -3.50 14.75 0.83
CA LYS A 64 -3.55 16.21 1.02
C LYS A 64 -3.32 16.94 -0.31
N LEU A 65 -2.36 16.49 -1.11
CA LEU A 65 -2.04 17.11 -2.39
C LEU A 65 -3.18 16.95 -3.40
N THR A 66 -3.78 15.76 -3.51
CA THR A 66 -4.93 15.51 -4.40
C THR A 66 -6.21 16.20 -3.96
N ALA A 67 -6.36 16.53 -2.67
CA ALA A 67 -7.42 17.41 -2.19
C ALA A 67 -7.17 18.88 -2.57
N PHE A 68 -5.91 19.30 -2.60
CA PHE A 68 -5.53 20.65 -3.05
C PHE A 68 -5.72 20.85 -4.56
N GLU A 69 -5.57 19.81 -5.37
CA GLU A 69 -5.78 19.86 -6.83
C GLU A 69 -7.24 20.08 -7.26
N ALA A 70 -8.20 20.04 -6.33
CA ALA A 70 -9.60 20.43 -6.54
C ALA A 70 -10.24 19.82 -7.81
N HIS A 71 -10.20 18.49 -7.92
CA HIS A 71 -10.85 17.77 -9.03
C HIS A 71 -12.37 17.98 -9.01
N HIS A 72 -12.99 18.08 -10.19
CA HIS A 72 -14.45 18.22 -10.33
C HIS A 72 -15.20 16.98 -9.82
N ASP A 73 -14.62 15.79 -10.03
CA ASP A 73 -15.22 14.52 -9.67
C ASP A 73 -14.36 13.74 -8.67
N LEU A 74 -15.03 13.13 -7.69
CA LEU A 74 -14.41 12.24 -6.71
C LEU A 74 -13.81 10.99 -7.36
N ASP A 75 -14.37 10.52 -8.48
CA ASP A 75 -13.87 9.34 -9.19
C ASP A 75 -12.53 9.65 -9.88
N THR A 76 -12.46 10.77 -10.59
CA THR A 76 -11.23 11.30 -11.20
C THR A 76 -10.16 11.53 -10.13
N GLN A 77 -10.53 12.11 -9.00
CA GLN A 77 -9.62 12.30 -7.87
C GLN A 77 -9.07 10.97 -7.33
N ASN A 78 -9.94 9.97 -7.11
CA ASN A 78 -9.54 8.67 -6.59
C ASN A 78 -8.64 7.89 -7.56
N THR A 79 -8.90 8.01 -8.86
CA THR A 79 -8.09 7.40 -9.91
C THR A 79 -6.71 8.05 -10.00
N ALA A 80 -6.65 9.38 -10.01
CA ALA A 80 -5.38 10.12 -10.00
C ALA A 80 -4.56 9.81 -8.74
N LEU A 81 -5.20 9.77 -7.56
CA LEU A 81 -4.57 9.38 -6.31
C LEU A 81 -3.99 7.95 -6.38
N ALA A 82 -4.78 6.98 -6.86
CA ALA A 82 -4.34 5.59 -6.96
C ALA A 82 -3.14 5.43 -7.90
N LEU A 83 -3.17 6.08 -9.08
CA LEU A 83 -2.10 6.00 -10.06
C LEU A 83 -0.79 6.62 -9.56
N ARG A 84 -0.86 7.80 -8.94
CA ARG A 84 0.33 8.46 -8.38
C ARG A 84 0.94 7.68 -7.23
N LEU A 85 0.10 7.11 -6.35
CA LEU A 85 0.56 6.26 -5.27
C LEU A 85 1.20 4.98 -5.80
N PHE A 86 0.59 4.35 -6.80
CA PHE A 86 1.16 3.16 -7.42
C PHE A 86 2.52 3.46 -8.05
N ILE A 87 2.64 4.50 -8.86
CA ILE A 87 3.92 4.87 -9.50
C ILE A 87 4.99 5.18 -8.44
N ALA A 88 4.66 5.98 -7.44
CA ALA A 88 5.60 6.34 -6.39
C ALA A 88 6.06 5.12 -5.57
N GLN A 89 5.12 4.24 -5.20
CA GLN A 89 5.43 3.03 -4.45
C GLN A 89 6.22 2.03 -5.30
N PHE A 90 5.87 1.83 -6.57
CA PHE A 90 6.57 0.94 -7.49
C PHE A 90 8.02 1.37 -7.71
N ILE A 91 8.24 2.67 -7.95
CA ILE A 91 9.59 3.22 -8.13
C ILE A 91 10.39 3.07 -6.84
N ASN A 92 9.83 3.49 -5.70
CA ASN A 92 10.50 3.43 -4.39
C ASN A 92 10.83 2.00 -3.94
N THR A 93 9.99 1.03 -4.32
CA THR A 93 10.06 -0.32 -3.77
C THR A 93 10.85 -1.29 -4.67
N GLY A 94 10.63 -1.24 -5.99
CA GLY A 94 11.23 -2.19 -6.92
C GLY A 94 12.29 -1.55 -7.81
N LEU A 95 11.94 -0.46 -8.49
CA LEU A 95 12.83 0.09 -9.52
C LEU A 95 14.09 0.73 -8.94
N LEU A 96 13.98 1.46 -7.82
CA LEU A 96 15.12 2.10 -7.17
C LEU A 96 16.16 1.07 -6.73
N THR A 97 15.70 -0.03 -6.12
CA THR A 97 16.57 -1.13 -5.67
C THR A 97 17.34 -1.73 -6.84
N LEU A 98 16.70 -1.89 -8.01
CA LEU A 98 17.36 -2.30 -9.24
C LEU A 98 18.41 -1.28 -9.67
N LEU A 99 18.01 -0.01 -9.84
CA LEU A 99 18.87 1.04 -10.42
C LEU A 99 20.12 1.32 -9.58
N VAL A 100 20.03 1.24 -8.26
CA VAL A 100 21.16 1.48 -7.35
C VAL A 100 22.15 0.33 -7.36
N ASN A 101 21.68 -0.91 -7.55
CA ASN A 101 22.53 -2.10 -7.42
C ASN A 101 22.98 -2.69 -8.76
N ALA A 102 22.31 -2.35 -9.86
CA ALA A 102 22.64 -2.81 -11.19
C ALA A 102 23.87 -2.09 -11.76
N TYR A 103 24.78 -2.85 -12.37
CA TYR A 103 25.88 -2.29 -13.13
C TYR A 103 25.36 -1.75 -14.47
N LEU A 104 25.35 -0.42 -14.61
CA LEU A 104 24.79 0.27 -15.77
C LEU A 104 25.90 1.10 -16.46
N PRO A 105 26.66 0.51 -17.39
CA PRO A 105 27.80 1.17 -18.03
C PRO A 105 27.39 2.38 -18.88
N ALA A 106 26.14 2.44 -19.33
CA ALA A 106 25.59 3.55 -20.12
C ALA A 106 25.23 4.79 -19.27
N ILE A 107 25.21 4.69 -17.94
CA ILE A 107 24.87 5.80 -17.04
C ILE A 107 26.14 6.23 -16.29
N PRO A 108 26.70 7.41 -16.60
CA PRO A 108 27.86 7.94 -15.88
C PRO A 108 27.53 8.10 -14.39
N GLY A 109 28.35 7.53 -13.52
CA GLY A 109 28.14 7.57 -12.06
C GLY A 109 27.28 6.45 -11.48
N SER A 110 26.93 5.42 -12.25
CA SER A 110 26.31 4.22 -11.68
C SER A 110 27.29 3.51 -10.73
N THR A 111 26.84 3.24 -9.50
CA THR A 111 27.64 2.61 -8.43
C THR A 111 27.33 1.13 -8.25
N GLY A 112 26.37 0.61 -9.02
CA GLY A 112 25.92 -0.77 -8.93
C GLY A 112 27.01 -1.77 -9.34
N GLN A 113 27.11 -2.86 -8.58
CA GLN A 113 28.18 -3.85 -8.72
C GLN A 113 27.72 -5.16 -9.39
N TYR A 114 26.42 -5.29 -9.65
CA TYR A 114 25.83 -6.54 -10.11
C TYR A 114 25.33 -6.40 -11.55
N ALA A 115 25.95 -7.16 -12.48
CA ALA A 115 25.46 -7.27 -13.86
C ALA A 115 24.22 -8.17 -13.95
N ASP A 116 24.16 -9.22 -13.13
CA ASP A 116 23.12 -10.26 -13.15
C ASP A 116 22.70 -10.72 -11.74
N PHE A 117 21.65 -11.55 -11.68
CA PHE A 117 21.17 -12.23 -10.47
C PHE A 117 22.13 -13.34 -9.98
N SER A 118 23.30 -12.94 -9.48
CA SER A 118 24.30 -13.84 -8.92
C SER A 118 23.95 -14.30 -7.50
N ALA A 119 24.58 -15.40 -7.03
CA ALA A 119 24.49 -15.85 -5.64
C ALA A 119 24.76 -14.72 -4.64
N ARG A 120 25.76 -13.88 -4.92
CA ARG A 120 26.11 -12.75 -4.06
C ARG A 120 25.03 -11.67 -4.06
N TRP A 121 24.39 -11.39 -5.19
CA TRP A 121 23.27 -10.46 -5.28
C TRP A 121 22.09 -10.93 -4.41
N PHE A 122 21.80 -12.23 -4.38
CA PHE A 122 20.74 -12.78 -3.53
C PHE A 122 20.99 -12.55 -2.05
N PHE A 123 22.21 -12.78 -1.58
CA PHE A 123 22.52 -12.62 -0.15
C PHE A 123 22.56 -11.16 0.31
N THR A 124 22.89 -10.22 -0.57
CA THR A 124 23.01 -8.78 -0.23
C THR A 124 21.74 -8.00 -0.53
N VAL A 125 21.28 -8.03 -1.78
CA VAL A 125 20.15 -7.22 -2.27
C VAL A 125 18.85 -8.04 -2.24
N GLY A 126 18.90 -9.30 -2.66
CA GLY A 126 17.71 -10.16 -2.70
C GLY A 126 17.09 -10.38 -1.32
N SER A 127 17.91 -10.60 -0.29
CA SER A 127 17.48 -10.79 1.10
C SER A 127 16.75 -9.56 1.65
N SER A 128 17.31 -8.36 1.45
CA SER A 128 16.68 -7.10 1.87
C SER A 128 15.39 -6.81 1.09
N LEU A 129 15.33 -7.16 -0.20
CA LEU A 129 14.11 -7.05 -0.99
C LEU A 129 13.02 -8.02 -0.47
N LEU A 130 13.37 -9.26 -0.14
CA LEU A 130 12.45 -10.22 0.47
C LEU A 130 11.89 -9.70 1.81
N VAL A 131 12.76 -9.16 2.67
CA VAL A 131 12.34 -8.54 3.93
C VAL A 131 11.43 -7.34 3.68
N THR A 132 11.77 -6.48 2.72
CA THR A 132 10.95 -5.32 2.32
C THR A 132 9.56 -5.74 1.86
N MET A 133 9.46 -6.79 1.04
CA MET A 133 8.19 -7.33 0.55
C MET A 133 7.33 -7.89 1.68
N LEU A 134 7.94 -8.59 2.64
CA LEU A 134 7.25 -9.07 3.83
C LEU A 134 6.74 -7.90 4.68
N LEU A 135 7.55 -6.87 4.91
CA LEU A 135 7.14 -5.69 5.69
C LEU A 135 6.02 -4.89 4.98
N ASN A 136 6.09 -4.74 3.66
CA ASN A 136 5.05 -4.07 2.87
C ASN A 136 3.70 -4.79 2.96
N MET A 137 3.70 -6.13 3.00
CA MET A 137 2.50 -6.93 3.21
C MET A 137 1.85 -6.60 4.57
N PHE A 138 2.61 -6.57 5.65
CA PHE A 138 2.06 -6.24 6.97
C PHE A 138 1.58 -4.78 7.05
N SER A 139 2.29 -3.85 6.41
CA SER A 139 1.99 -2.40 6.42
C SER A 139 0.53 -2.10 6.03
N LEU A 140 -0.01 -2.82 5.04
CA LEU A 140 -1.40 -2.68 4.59
C LEU A 140 -2.43 -3.03 5.68
N HIS A 141 -2.05 -3.86 6.64
CA HIS A 141 -2.93 -4.34 7.70
C HIS A 141 -2.76 -3.56 9.01
N VAL A 142 -1.57 -3.01 9.26
CA VAL A 142 -1.29 -2.27 10.51
C VAL A 142 -2.25 -1.10 10.71
N ALA A 143 -2.43 -0.23 9.71
CA ALA A 143 -3.26 0.97 9.83
C ALA A 143 -4.78 0.71 10.04
N PRO A 144 -5.43 -0.23 9.35
CA PRO A 144 -6.83 -0.55 9.64
C PRO A 144 -7.01 -1.33 10.94
N LEU A 145 -6.11 -2.26 11.28
CA LEU A 145 -6.21 -3.04 12.53
C LEU A 145 -5.95 -2.16 13.77
N SER A 146 -5.01 -1.21 13.69
CA SER A 146 -4.76 -0.27 14.77
C SER A 146 -5.97 0.65 15.00
N ARG A 147 -6.62 1.11 13.94
CA ARG A 147 -7.86 1.90 14.04
C ARG A 147 -9.02 1.09 14.60
N LEU A 148 -9.15 -0.18 14.25
CA LEU A 148 -10.13 -1.07 14.87
C LEU A 148 -9.85 -1.23 16.37
N ALA A 149 -8.60 -1.47 16.75
CA ALA A 149 -8.21 -1.59 18.15
C ALA A 149 -8.49 -0.30 18.93
N LEU A 150 -8.13 0.86 18.37
CA LEU A 150 -8.44 2.17 18.94
C LEU A 150 -9.94 2.41 19.05
N GLN A 151 -10.73 2.05 18.02
CA GLN A 151 -12.18 2.15 18.08
C GLN A 151 -12.75 1.26 19.18
N TRP A 152 -12.27 0.03 19.33
CA TRP A 152 -12.66 -0.87 20.43
C TRP A 152 -12.39 -0.26 21.81
N VAL A 153 -11.19 0.32 22.01
CA VAL A 153 -10.82 1.00 23.25
C VAL A 153 -11.70 2.24 23.48
N CYS A 154 -11.92 3.05 22.45
CA CYS A 154 -12.79 4.22 22.50
C CYS A 154 -14.24 3.83 22.81
N MET A 155 -14.75 2.76 22.20
CA MET A 155 -16.11 2.24 22.43
C MET A 155 -16.31 1.79 23.88
N ARG A 156 -15.28 1.19 24.49
CA ARG A 156 -15.32 0.83 25.92
C ARG A 156 -15.33 2.06 26.85
N ARG A 157 -14.83 3.21 26.38
CA ARG A 157 -14.77 4.48 27.14
C ARG A 157 -15.87 5.49 26.76
N SER A 158 -16.53 5.29 25.62
CA SER A 158 -17.51 6.22 25.01
C SER A 158 -18.77 6.47 25.84
N PRO A 159 -19.39 5.45 26.51
CA PRO A 159 -20.59 5.66 27.32
C PRO A 159 -20.38 6.66 28.47
N ARG A 160 -19.14 6.89 28.89
CA ARG A 160 -18.79 7.82 29.98
C ARG A 160 -18.58 9.26 29.52
N THR A 161 -18.50 9.51 28.21
CA THR A 161 -18.07 10.81 27.65
C THR A 161 -18.98 11.35 26.55
N ALA A 162 -19.95 10.57 26.07
CA ALA A 162 -20.89 11.03 25.04
C ALA A 162 -21.97 11.94 25.65
N LYS A 163 -22.17 13.14 25.09
CA LYS A 163 -23.14 14.13 25.60
C LYS A 163 -24.53 14.00 24.98
N SER A 164 -24.62 13.43 23.78
CA SER A 164 -25.88 13.30 23.04
C SER A 164 -25.95 11.97 22.27
N GLN A 165 -27.17 11.55 21.93
CA GLN A 165 -27.38 10.37 21.09
C GLN A 165 -26.71 10.51 19.72
N THR A 166 -26.63 11.72 19.17
CA THR A 166 -25.93 12.00 17.91
C THR A 166 -24.43 11.81 18.04
N ASP A 167 -23.82 12.29 19.13
CA ASP A 167 -22.40 12.07 19.43
C ASP A 167 -22.10 10.58 19.63
N LEU A 168 -22.98 9.86 20.35
CA LEU A 168 -22.87 8.41 20.50
C LEU A 168 -22.95 7.72 19.13
N ASN A 169 -23.94 8.04 18.30
CA ASN A 169 -24.10 7.45 16.98
C ASN A 169 -22.87 7.70 16.08
N GLN A 170 -22.30 8.91 16.09
CA GLN A 170 -21.08 9.21 15.33
C GLN A 170 -19.88 8.39 15.79
N ARG A 171 -19.73 8.12 17.09
CA ARG A 171 -18.61 7.28 17.59
C ARG A 171 -18.78 5.80 17.26
N PHE A 172 -20.02 5.33 17.12
CA PHE A 172 -20.35 3.98 16.68
C PHE A 172 -20.30 3.84 15.16
N THR A 173 -20.31 4.94 14.41
CA THR A 173 -20.09 4.89 12.97
C THR A 173 -18.63 4.61 12.64
N GLY A 174 -18.37 3.48 11.97
CA GLY A 174 -17.04 3.14 11.47
C GLY A 174 -16.52 4.09 10.39
N PRO A 175 -15.21 4.09 10.12
CA PRO A 175 -14.60 4.99 9.13
C PRO A 175 -14.99 4.62 7.68
N ASP A 176 -14.77 5.57 6.78
CA ASP A 176 -14.96 5.35 5.34
C ASP A 176 -13.88 4.44 4.76
N PHE A 177 -14.29 3.66 3.76
CA PHE A 177 -13.41 2.73 3.05
C PHE A 177 -12.75 3.41 1.84
N HIS A 178 -11.46 3.76 1.98
CA HIS A 178 -10.67 4.32 0.88
C HIS A 178 -10.07 3.23 0.00
N LEU A 179 -10.76 2.95 -1.11
CA LEU A 179 -10.40 1.91 -2.07
C LEU A 179 -9.12 2.23 -2.87
N SER A 180 -8.94 3.50 -3.25
CA SER A 180 -7.82 3.98 -4.08
C SER A 180 -6.44 3.67 -3.48
N VAL A 181 -6.25 3.90 -2.18
CA VAL A 181 -4.97 3.65 -1.49
C VAL A 181 -4.66 2.15 -1.40
N ARG A 182 -5.69 1.33 -1.16
CA ARG A 182 -5.53 -0.12 -1.06
C ARG A 182 -5.18 -0.71 -2.42
N TYR A 183 -5.87 -0.28 -3.48
CA TYR A 183 -5.53 -0.72 -4.83
C TYR A 183 -4.12 -0.32 -5.24
N ALA A 184 -3.66 0.90 -4.93
CA ALA A 184 -2.30 1.31 -5.25
C ALA A 184 -1.23 0.36 -4.66
N ALA A 185 -1.39 0.00 -3.38
CA ALA A 185 -0.46 -0.89 -2.69
C ALA A 185 -0.63 -2.36 -3.10
N MET A 186 -1.86 -2.80 -3.41
CA MET A 186 -2.12 -4.10 -4.02
C MET A 186 -1.42 -4.22 -5.36
N LEU A 187 -1.47 -3.19 -6.20
CA LEU A 187 -0.82 -3.15 -7.52
C LEU A 187 0.71 -3.16 -7.41
N ASN A 188 1.27 -2.54 -6.38
CA ASN A 188 2.72 -2.58 -6.13
C ASN A 188 3.21 -4.02 -5.84
N THR A 189 2.40 -4.80 -5.11
CA THR A 189 2.74 -6.15 -4.66
C THR A 189 2.31 -7.23 -5.65
N LEU A 190 1.12 -7.07 -6.23
CA LEU A 190 0.46 -8.04 -7.08
C LEU A 190 0.28 -7.46 -8.48
N THR A 191 0.59 -8.27 -9.49
CA THR A 191 0.24 -7.93 -10.87
C THR A 191 -1.26 -8.07 -11.06
N GLY A 192 -1.97 -6.97 -10.85
CA GLY A 192 -3.31 -6.80 -11.38
C GLY A 192 -3.20 -6.19 -12.77
N ARG A 193 -3.91 -6.76 -13.74
CA ARG A 193 -4.33 -5.98 -14.92
C ARG A 193 -5.13 -4.82 -14.34
N LEU A 194 -4.59 -3.59 -14.31
CA LEU A 194 -5.45 -2.44 -13.99
C LEU A 194 -6.60 -2.49 -14.98
N PRO A 195 -7.85 -2.62 -14.53
CA PRO A 195 -8.95 -2.23 -15.37
C PRO A 195 -8.92 -0.70 -15.41
N LEU A 196 -8.04 -0.12 -16.24
CA LEU A 196 -8.20 1.26 -16.72
C LEU A 196 -9.44 1.38 -17.63
N HIS A 197 -10.23 0.32 -17.72
CA HIS A 197 -11.56 0.32 -18.29
C HIS A 197 -12.54 -0.21 -17.25
N TRP A 198 -12.95 0.65 -16.31
CA TRP A 198 -14.29 0.53 -15.73
C TRP A 198 -15.27 0.85 -16.85
N GLN A 199 -15.56 -0.17 -17.66
CA GLN A 199 -16.60 -0.10 -18.67
C GLN A 199 -17.91 -0.08 -17.91
N SER A 200 -18.55 1.10 -17.91
CA SER A 200 -19.93 1.28 -17.51
C SER A 200 -20.76 0.13 -18.10
N LEU A 201 -21.42 -0.62 -17.22
CA LEU A 201 -22.43 -1.59 -17.62
C LEU A 201 -23.45 -0.84 -18.51
N PRO A 202 -23.66 -1.23 -19.78
CA PRO A 202 -24.66 -0.56 -20.60
C PRO A 202 -26.05 -0.89 -20.03
N ARG A 203 -26.63 0.06 -19.30
CA ARG A 203 -28.09 0.13 -19.15
C ARG A 203 -28.64 0.66 -20.48
N ASN A 204 -28.85 -0.23 -21.44
CA ASN A 204 -29.75 0.07 -22.56
C ASN A 204 -31.15 0.39 -21.98
N LEU A 205 -31.96 1.29 -22.55
CA LEU A 205 -32.04 1.84 -23.90
C LEU A 205 -32.37 3.34 -23.90
N ASN A 206 -31.97 3.99 -25.00
CA ASN A 206 -32.44 5.28 -25.52
C ASN A 206 -31.97 6.55 -24.81
N THR A 207 -30.83 7.10 -25.25
CA THR A 207 -30.75 8.50 -25.69
C THR A 207 -29.43 8.74 -26.43
N THR A 208 -29.54 9.52 -27.48
CA THR A 208 -28.60 9.78 -28.57
C THR A 208 -27.38 10.62 -28.18
N CYS A 209 -26.31 10.34 -28.93
CA CYS A 209 -25.04 11.03 -29.18
C CYS A 209 -24.95 12.52 -28.81
N VAL A 210 -23.90 12.90 -28.06
CA VAL A 210 -23.19 14.19 -28.16
C VAL A 210 -21.68 13.91 -28.08
N ASP A 211 -21.02 14.12 -29.21
CA ASP A 211 -19.62 14.44 -29.48
C ASP A 211 -18.48 13.64 -28.81
N ALA A 212 -18.09 12.59 -29.53
CA ALA A 212 -16.79 11.95 -29.43
C ALA A 212 -15.77 12.69 -30.32
N HIS A 213 -15.13 13.72 -29.79
CA HIS A 213 -13.88 14.23 -30.36
C HIS A 213 -13.08 14.97 -29.29
N THR A 214 -12.17 14.26 -28.60
CA THR A 214 -10.76 14.63 -28.39
C THR A 214 -10.10 13.77 -27.31
N THR A 215 -8.88 13.35 -27.62
CA THR A 215 -7.88 12.68 -26.76
C THR A 215 -8.16 11.23 -26.37
N ALA A 216 -7.51 10.33 -27.12
CA ALA A 216 -7.28 8.96 -26.74
C ALA A 216 -6.66 8.90 -25.32
N PRO A 217 -7.21 8.10 -24.37
CA PRO A 217 -6.40 7.68 -23.25
C PRO A 217 -5.42 6.65 -23.81
N THR A 218 -4.15 7.03 -23.86
CA THR A 218 -3.03 6.11 -24.03
C THR A 218 -3.25 4.93 -23.09
N ARG A 219 -3.62 3.77 -23.64
CA ARG A 219 -3.77 2.51 -22.92
C ARG A 219 -2.38 2.02 -22.52
N VAL A 220 -1.82 2.64 -21.50
CA VAL A 220 -0.60 2.16 -20.87
C VAL A 220 -1.00 1.00 -19.97
N HIS A 221 -1.00 -0.20 -20.52
CA HIS A 221 -1.09 -1.45 -19.76
C HIS A 221 0.21 -1.64 -18.98
N LEU A 222 0.40 -0.84 -17.92
CA LEU A 222 1.58 -0.90 -17.06
C LEU A 222 1.44 -2.14 -16.14
N CYS A 223 1.80 -3.32 -16.66
CA CYS A 223 1.81 -4.60 -15.94
C CYS A 223 3.05 -4.74 -15.02
N PHE A 224 3.40 -3.72 -14.26
CA PHE A 224 4.61 -3.74 -13.44
C PHE A 224 4.24 -3.84 -11.96
N ALA A 225 4.47 -5.02 -11.38
CA ALA A 225 4.51 -5.22 -9.94
C ALA A 225 5.92 -5.65 -9.56
N VAL A 226 6.36 -5.33 -8.34
CA VAL A 226 7.71 -5.70 -7.87
C VAL A 226 7.90 -7.22 -7.93
N THR A 227 6.85 -7.99 -7.62
CA THR A 227 6.87 -9.46 -7.68
C THR A 227 7.18 -9.99 -9.08
N LEU A 228 6.68 -9.37 -10.16
CA LEU A 228 7.03 -9.79 -11.53
C LEU A 228 8.39 -9.28 -11.98
N LEU A 229 8.78 -8.07 -11.55
CA LEU A 229 10.11 -7.54 -11.86
C LEU A 229 11.21 -8.49 -11.37
N TYR A 230 10.96 -9.17 -10.25
CA TYR A 230 11.93 -10.03 -9.60
C TYR A 230 11.57 -11.53 -9.60
N CYS A 231 10.48 -11.99 -10.23
CA CYS A 231 10.09 -13.40 -10.17
C CYS A 231 11.12 -14.36 -10.79
N ALA A 232 11.84 -13.90 -11.83
CA ALA A 232 12.89 -14.67 -12.48
C ALA A 232 14.15 -14.81 -11.61
N GLY A 233 14.47 -13.78 -10.81
CA GLY A 233 15.60 -13.83 -9.87
C GLY A 233 15.21 -14.50 -8.55
N LEU A 234 14.07 -14.15 -7.98
CA LEU A 234 13.63 -14.52 -6.63
C LEU A 234 12.32 -15.33 -6.69
N PRO A 235 12.37 -16.64 -6.97
CA PRO A 235 11.18 -17.47 -7.09
C PRO A 235 10.37 -17.54 -5.79
N LEU A 236 11.02 -17.31 -4.62
CA LEU A 236 10.36 -17.24 -3.31
C LEU A 236 9.37 -16.08 -3.18
N LEU A 237 9.44 -15.05 -4.02
CA LEU A 237 8.48 -13.95 -3.98
C LEU A 237 7.06 -14.38 -4.34
N LEU A 238 6.90 -15.36 -5.24
CA LEU A 238 5.59 -15.85 -5.67
C LEU A 238 4.79 -16.51 -4.54
N PRO A 239 5.31 -17.51 -3.80
CA PRO A 239 4.57 -18.10 -2.69
C PRO A 239 4.34 -17.08 -1.56
N ILE A 240 5.27 -16.17 -1.31
CA ILE A 240 5.08 -15.07 -0.34
C ILE A 240 3.91 -14.18 -0.76
N ALA A 241 3.83 -13.80 -2.05
CA ALA A 241 2.73 -13.03 -2.59
C ALA A 241 1.39 -13.79 -2.50
N CYS A 242 1.38 -15.10 -2.74
CA CYS A 242 0.19 -15.93 -2.56
C CYS A 242 -0.32 -15.91 -1.11
N VAL A 243 0.57 -16.10 -0.13
CA VAL A 243 0.23 -16.02 1.29
C VAL A 243 -0.27 -14.61 1.66
N ALA A 244 0.37 -13.57 1.12
CA ALA A 244 -0.05 -12.19 1.29
C ALA A 244 -1.50 -11.97 0.82
N MET A 245 -1.86 -12.52 -0.35
CA MET A 245 -3.22 -12.41 -0.89
C MET A 245 -4.25 -13.12 -0.02
N ILE A 246 -3.92 -14.29 0.52
CA ILE A 246 -4.82 -15.02 1.42
C ILE A 246 -5.09 -14.17 2.67
N ILE A 247 -4.03 -13.67 3.31
CA ILE A 247 -4.16 -12.84 4.51
C ILE A 247 -4.95 -11.56 4.21
N MET A 248 -4.63 -10.88 3.11
CA MET A 248 -5.32 -9.68 2.69
C MET A 248 -6.81 -9.94 2.44
N TYR A 249 -7.17 -11.03 1.77
CA TYR A 249 -8.56 -11.40 1.55
C TYR A 249 -9.32 -11.56 2.88
N TRP A 250 -8.76 -12.30 3.84
CA TRP A 250 -9.42 -12.55 5.12
C TRP A 250 -9.51 -11.30 5.98
N VAL A 251 -8.43 -10.51 6.05
CA VAL A 251 -8.41 -9.24 6.79
C VAL A 251 -9.40 -8.26 6.19
N ASP A 252 -9.42 -8.10 4.87
CA ASP A 252 -10.32 -7.17 4.20
C ASP A 252 -11.77 -7.59 4.36
N LYS A 253 -12.07 -8.88 4.18
CA LYS A 253 -13.40 -9.45 4.44
C LYS A 253 -13.85 -9.17 5.88
N PHE A 254 -12.99 -9.40 6.86
CA PHE A 254 -13.30 -9.11 8.26
C PHE A 254 -13.58 -7.62 8.51
N LEU A 255 -12.72 -6.74 7.97
CA LEU A 255 -12.86 -5.29 8.13
C LEU A 255 -14.11 -4.75 7.44
N PHE A 256 -14.47 -5.26 6.26
CA PHE A 256 -15.70 -4.90 5.56
C PHE A 256 -16.95 -5.28 6.35
N LEU A 257 -16.94 -6.45 6.99
CA LEU A 257 -18.11 -6.94 7.73
C LEU A 257 -18.29 -6.27 9.10
N ARG A 258 -17.19 -5.80 9.72
CA ARG A 258 -17.23 -5.35 11.14
C ARG A 258 -16.78 -3.91 11.40
N HIS A 259 -16.00 -3.30 10.52
CA HIS A 259 -15.35 -2.02 10.81
C HIS A 259 -15.77 -0.91 9.84
N TYR A 260 -15.78 -1.17 8.54
CA TYR A 260 -16.08 -0.14 7.56
C TYR A 260 -17.58 0.09 7.41
N ARG A 261 -17.96 1.36 7.29
CA ARG A 261 -19.29 1.69 6.76
C ARG A 261 -19.23 1.58 5.26
N TYR A 262 -20.21 0.92 4.67
CA TYR A 262 -20.41 0.98 3.23
C TYR A 262 -20.75 2.43 2.86
N VAL A 263 -19.83 3.11 2.18
CA VAL A 263 -20.15 4.34 1.45
C VAL A 263 -20.96 3.90 0.23
N SER A 264 -22.27 4.03 0.34
CA SER A 264 -23.14 3.92 -0.81
C SER A 264 -23.02 5.20 -1.64
N LEU A 265 -22.12 5.24 -2.63
CA LEU A 265 -22.07 6.35 -3.59
C LEU A 265 -23.44 6.61 -4.24
N CYS A 266 -24.31 5.59 -4.36
CA CYS A 266 -25.65 5.73 -4.93
C CYS A 266 -26.74 6.15 -3.90
N PHE A 267 -26.55 5.84 -2.61
CA PHE A 267 -27.60 6.05 -1.59
C PHE A 267 -27.48 7.40 -0.86
N ALA A 268 -26.27 7.98 -0.81
CA ALA A 268 -26.09 9.34 -0.29
C ALA A 268 -26.78 10.39 -1.17
N HIS A 269 -26.66 10.25 -2.50
CA HIS A 269 -27.36 11.12 -3.46
C HIS A 269 -28.88 10.93 -3.40
N ALA A 270 -29.35 9.68 -3.33
CA ALA A 270 -30.79 9.38 -3.23
C ALA A 270 -31.43 9.87 -1.91
N ARG A 271 -30.68 9.84 -0.78
CA ARG A 271 -31.15 10.43 0.49
C ARG A 271 -31.13 11.95 0.48
N ALA A 272 -30.09 12.57 -0.09
CA ALA A 272 -30.01 14.02 -0.21
C ALA A 272 -31.16 14.57 -1.07
N ILE A 273 -31.46 13.94 -2.21
CA ILE A 273 -32.59 14.32 -3.08
C ILE A 273 -33.95 14.11 -2.40
N ARG A 274 -34.13 13.02 -1.63
CA ARG A 274 -35.37 12.81 -0.88
C ARG A 274 -35.58 13.85 0.23
N ILE A 275 -34.52 14.21 0.94
CA ILE A 275 -34.59 15.21 2.03
C ILE A 275 -34.92 16.59 1.46
N THR A 276 -34.31 16.99 0.34
CA THR A 276 -34.61 18.29 -0.29
C THR A 276 -36.03 18.34 -0.86
N HIS A 277 -36.52 17.27 -1.48
CA HIS A 277 -37.92 17.19 -1.93
C HIS A 277 -38.91 17.24 -0.75
N THR A 278 -38.63 16.52 0.35
CA THR A 278 -39.51 16.57 1.53
C THR A 278 -39.49 17.93 2.21
N ALA A 279 -38.33 18.58 2.32
CA ALA A 279 -38.21 19.92 2.90
C ALA A 279 -38.94 20.97 2.06
N ALA A 280 -38.78 20.94 0.73
CA ALA A 280 -39.50 21.84 -0.17
C ALA A 280 -41.03 21.60 -0.15
N SER A 281 -41.46 20.34 -0.03
CA SER A 281 -42.89 20.00 0.07
C SER A 281 -43.50 20.43 1.41
N LEU A 282 -42.74 20.35 2.50
CA LEU A 282 -43.14 20.80 3.82
C LEU A 282 -43.21 22.34 3.88
N GLU A 283 -42.24 23.04 3.30
CA GLU A 283 -42.23 24.49 3.23
C GLU A 283 -43.40 25.02 2.38
N ALA A 284 -43.72 24.37 1.26
CA ALA A 284 -44.88 24.69 0.45
C ALA A 284 -46.22 24.41 1.17
N ALA A 285 -46.29 23.34 1.97
CA ALA A 285 -47.47 23.02 2.77
C ALA A 285 -47.66 24.01 3.94
N LEU A 286 -46.58 24.47 4.56
CA LEU A 286 -46.61 25.48 5.63
C LEU A 286 -47.03 26.85 5.09
N ARG A 287 -46.59 27.25 3.89
CA ARG A 287 -47.06 28.50 3.25
C ARG A 287 -48.56 28.51 2.94
N ARG A 288 -49.16 27.35 2.64
CA ARG A 288 -50.62 27.24 2.40
C ARG A 288 -51.46 27.23 3.68
N ARG A 289 -50.83 27.00 4.84
CA ARG A 289 -51.48 27.00 6.17
C ARG A 289 -51.26 28.29 6.95
N ALA A 290 -50.54 29.27 6.40
CA ALA A 290 -50.51 30.59 7.00
C ALA A 290 -51.96 31.15 7.00
N PRO A 291 -52.54 31.44 8.18
CA PRO A 291 -53.90 31.94 8.25
C PRO A 291 -53.96 33.30 7.56
N ILE A 292 -54.91 33.44 6.64
CA ILE A 292 -55.36 34.73 6.11
C ILE A 292 -56.18 35.38 7.23
N ASP A 293 -55.51 35.81 8.30
CA ASP A 293 -56.13 36.54 9.41
C ASP A 293 -55.16 37.63 9.87
N ALA A 294 -55.05 38.68 9.06
CA ALA A 294 -54.86 40.05 9.54
C ALA A 294 -55.27 40.98 8.39
N LEU A 295 -56.32 41.76 8.66
CA LEU A 295 -56.81 42.93 7.94
C LEU A 295 -55.73 43.75 7.22
#